data_AF-A0A7R9UMR3-F1
#
_entry.id   AF-A0A7R9UMR3-F1
#
_cell.length_a   1.000
_cell.length_b   1.000
_cell.length_c   1.000
_cell.angle_alpha   90.00
_cell.angle_beta   90.00
_cell.angle_gamma   90.00
#
_symmetry.space_group_name_H-M   'P 1'
#
loop_
_entity.id
_entity.type
_entity.pdbx_description
1 polymer ?
#
loop_
_entity_poly.entity_id
_entity_poly.type
_entity_poly.pdbx_seq_one_letter_code
_entity_poly.pdbx_strand_id
1 'polypeptide(L)'
;LGRNALVMRLRVLRSAWGMRLHDGVRALEPARVLDGVVGSGFDGLEASLDDLGARADPARGAAWMRAASERELTLVLSAYSSWRDYGSGAGSYDSDKPTEAHMEQLLADLRTIADLHHGTALSPLAAVNAHTGSDSWGDAQ
;
A
#
# COMPACT_ATOMS: atom_id res chain seq x y z
N LEU A 1 -23.95 25.66 22.76
CA LEU A 1 -23.11 26.28 21.70
C LEU A 1 -21.64 26.02 22.02
N GLY A 2 -20.92 25.36 21.10
CA GLY A 2 -19.47 25.10 21.18
C GLY A 2 -19.16 23.65 21.56
N ARG A 3 -18.51 22.82 20.75
CA ARG A 3 -17.76 23.01 19.51
C ARG A 3 -17.89 21.70 18.69
N ASN A 4 -18.65 21.70 17.60
CA ASN A 4 -18.34 20.82 16.46
C ASN A 4 -17.09 21.40 15.80
N ALA A 5 -15.94 21.30 16.48
CA ALA A 5 -14.68 21.47 15.79
C ALA A 5 -14.61 20.26 14.86
N LEU A 6 -14.86 20.48 13.57
CA LEU A 6 -14.39 19.57 12.53
C LEU A 6 -12.88 19.47 12.77
N VAL A 7 -12.47 18.42 13.49
CA VAL A 7 -11.07 18.06 13.61
C VAL A 7 -10.67 17.68 12.19
N MET A 8 -9.91 18.55 11.52
CA MET A 8 -9.27 18.19 10.27
C MET A 8 -8.35 17.02 10.57
N ARG A 9 -8.76 15.83 10.12
CA ARG A 9 -7.92 14.65 10.14
C ARG A 9 -7.29 14.46 8.79
N LEU A 10 -6.03 14.08 8.79
CA LEU A 10 -5.31 13.78 7.55
C LEU A 10 -5.87 12.46 7.01
N ARG A 11 -6.28 12.45 5.73
CA ARG A 11 -7.07 11.33 5.19
C ARG A 11 -6.35 9.99 5.28
N VAL A 12 -5.12 9.92 4.78
CA VAL A 12 -4.36 8.67 4.73
C VAL A 12 -2.89 9.00 4.96
N LEU A 13 -2.27 8.34 5.95
CA LEU A 13 -0.83 8.33 6.10
C LEU A 13 -0.25 7.47 4.98
N ARG A 14 0.49 8.08 4.06
CA ARG A 14 1.26 7.31 3.10
C ARG A 14 2.51 6.78 3.79
N SER A 15 2.71 5.46 3.74
CA SER A 15 4.02 4.83 3.95
C SER A 15 4.96 5.42 2.90
N ALA A 16 5.58 6.54 3.25
CA ALA A 16 6.53 7.21 2.37
C ALA A 16 7.74 6.28 2.27
N TRP A 17 8.06 5.90 1.04
CA TRP A 17 9.38 5.42 0.64
C TRP A 17 10.44 6.22 1.40
N GLY A 18 11.19 5.57 2.30
CA GLY A 18 12.27 6.22 3.05
C GLY A 18 12.05 6.38 4.56
N MET A 19 10.85 6.15 5.10
CA MET A 19 10.80 5.75 6.50
C MET A 19 11.35 4.33 6.57
N ARG A 20 12.37 4.06 7.39
CA ARG A 20 12.92 2.71 7.64
C ARG A 20 11.92 1.83 8.41
N LEU A 21 10.69 1.77 7.93
CA LEU A 21 9.59 1.00 8.45
C LEU A 21 9.61 -0.43 7.92
N HIS A 22 10.32 -0.73 6.83
CA HIS A 22 10.26 -2.07 6.21
C HIS A 22 10.57 -3.21 7.19
N ASP A 23 11.62 -3.14 8.00
CA ASP A 23 11.89 -4.21 8.97
C ASP A 23 11.10 -4.04 10.28
N GLY A 24 10.85 -2.79 10.68
CA GLY A 24 10.14 -2.48 11.93
C GLY A 24 8.65 -2.80 11.88
N VAL A 25 7.93 -2.33 10.86
CA VAL A 25 6.48 -2.54 10.69
C VAL A 25 6.15 -3.99 10.38
N ARG A 26 6.99 -4.68 9.60
CA ARG A 26 6.85 -6.14 9.40
C ARG A 26 7.01 -6.95 10.68
N ALA A 27 7.71 -6.43 11.69
CA ALA A 27 7.88 -7.10 12.97
C ALA A 27 6.85 -6.68 14.02
N LEU A 28 6.10 -5.61 13.80
CA LEU A 28 5.11 -5.08 14.74
C LEU A 28 3.72 -5.65 14.47
N GLU A 29 2.91 -5.78 15.52
CA GLU A 29 1.51 -6.16 15.38
C GLU A 29 0.73 -5.05 14.63
N PRO A 30 -0.11 -5.40 13.62
CA PRO A 30 -0.89 -4.43 12.84
C PRO A 30 -1.68 -3.44 13.70
N ALA A 31 -2.32 -3.95 14.76
CA ALA A 31 -3.07 -3.16 15.72
C ALA A 31 -2.23 -2.01 16.32
N ARG A 32 -1.00 -2.30 16.77
CA ARG A 32 -0.12 -1.31 17.39
C ARG A 32 0.30 -0.21 16.41
N VAL A 33 0.53 -0.56 15.16
CA VAL A 33 0.89 0.42 14.12
C VAL A 33 -0.30 1.33 13.83
N LEU A 34 -1.48 0.75 13.65
CA LEU A 34 -2.71 1.50 13.36
C LEU A 34 -3.17 2.38 14.52
N ASP A 35 -2.94 1.96 15.77
CA ASP A 35 -3.17 2.81 16.95
C ASP A 35 -2.26 4.06 16.90
N GLY A 36 -1.02 3.91 16.43
CA GLY A 36 -0.11 5.04 16.19
C GLY A 36 -0.59 5.97 15.06
N VAL A 37 -1.17 5.40 13.99
CA VAL A 37 -1.78 6.16 12.87
C VAL A 37 -2.95 7.01 13.38
N VAL A 38 -3.86 6.41 14.15
CA VAL A 38 -4.99 7.11 14.79
C VAL A 38 -4.50 8.17 15.76
N GLY A 39 -3.55 7.83 16.64
CA GLY A 39 -2.97 8.75 17.61
C GLY A 39 -2.27 9.96 16.96
N SER A 40 -1.80 9.80 15.72
CA SER A 40 -1.20 10.87 14.91
C SER A 40 -2.22 11.70 14.13
N GLY A 41 -3.53 11.41 14.26
CA GLY A 41 -4.60 12.17 13.64
C GLY A 41 -4.92 11.80 12.19
N PHE A 42 -4.53 10.60 11.74
CA PHE A 42 -4.84 10.09 10.41
C PHE A 42 -6.06 9.15 10.42
N ASP A 43 -6.84 9.15 9.34
CA ASP A 43 -8.01 8.26 9.14
C ASP A 43 -7.70 7.04 8.27
N GLY A 44 -6.43 6.79 7.96
CA GLY A 44 -6.03 5.67 7.14
C GLY A 44 -4.54 5.50 6.96
N LEU A 45 -4.18 4.37 6.35
CA LEU A 45 -2.81 4.00 6.00
C LEU A 45 -2.76 3.56 4.53
N GLU A 46 -1.81 4.07 3.76
CA GLU A 46 -1.43 3.53 2.46
C GLU A 46 -0.09 2.80 2.59
N ALA A 47 -0.03 1.55 2.15
CA ALA A 47 1.16 0.73 2.24
C ALA A 47 1.26 -0.28 1.09
N SER A 48 2.48 -0.67 0.73
CA SER A 48 2.69 -1.78 -0.23
C SER A 48 2.43 -3.14 0.44
N LEU A 49 2.16 -4.18 -0.35
CA LEU A 49 2.11 -5.56 0.19
C LEU A 49 3.42 -5.96 0.86
N ASP A 50 4.54 -5.46 0.36
CA ASP A 50 5.86 -5.68 0.95
C ASP A 50 5.98 -5.01 2.31
N ASP A 51 5.53 -3.76 2.49
CA ASP A 51 5.60 -3.03 3.78
C ASP A 51 4.83 -3.76 4.88
N LEU A 52 3.70 -4.34 4.50
CA LEU A 52 2.81 -5.07 5.40
C LEU A 52 3.29 -6.50 5.69
N GLY A 53 4.25 -7.01 4.89
CA GLY A 53 4.66 -8.41 4.87
C GLY A 53 3.64 -9.34 4.20
N ALA A 54 2.61 -8.77 3.57
CA ALA A 54 1.49 -9.49 2.96
C ALA A 54 1.89 -10.24 1.67
N ARG A 55 2.97 -9.82 0.99
CA ARG A 55 3.50 -10.55 -0.18
C ARG A 55 4.10 -11.90 0.22
N ALA A 56 4.82 -11.94 1.35
CA ALA A 56 5.44 -13.16 1.86
C ALA A 56 4.46 -14.02 2.65
N ASP A 57 3.49 -13.39 3.34
CA ASP A 57 2.50 -14.05 4.18
C ASP A 57 1.10 -13.41 4.01
N PRO A 58 0.21 -14.01 3.20
CA PRO A 58 -1.15 -13.50 3.01
C PRO A 58 -1.97 -13.44 4.30
N ALA A 59 -1.71 -14.30 5.28
CA ALA A 59 -2.43 -14.25 6.57
C ALA A 59 -2.12 -12.94 7.31
N ARG A 60 -0.89 -12.44 7.16
CA ARG A 60 -0.51 -11.12 7.67
C ARG A 60 -1.26 -9.99 6.97
N GLY A 61 -1.48 -10.08 5.66
CA GLY A 61 -2.34 -9.15 4.92
C GLY A 61 -3.78 -9.13 5.45
N ALA A 62 -4.36 -10.31 5.73
CA ALA A 62 -5.69 -10.40 6.32
C ALA A 62 -5.76 -9.81 7.74
N ALA A 63 -4.68 -9.94 8.53
CA ALA A 63 -4.59 -9.33 9.86
C ALA A 63 -4.58 -7.79 9.77
N TRP A 64 -3.91 -7.20 8.78
CA TRP A 64 -3.96 -5.75 8.53
C TRP A 64 -5.37 -5.28 8.13
N MET A 65 -6.03 -5.99 7.22
CA MET A 65 -7.40 -5.69 6.80
C MET A 65 -8.37 -5.70 8.00
N ARG A 66 -8.27 -6.73 8.84
CA ARG A 66 -9.08 -6.84 10.06
C ARG A 66 -8.81 -5.71 11.03
N ALA A 67 -7.54 -5.45 11.34
CA ALA A 67 -7.16 -4.42 12.30
C ALA A 67 -7.57 -3.01 11.86
N ALA A 68 -7.52 -2.73 10.54
CA ALA A 68 -8.01 -1.47 9.96
C ALA A 68 -9.53 -1.37 10.06
N SER A 69 -10.26 -2.44 9.73
CA SER A 69 -11.72 -2.47 9.83
C SER A 69 -12.22 -2.27 11.26
N GLU A 70 -11.58 -2.91 12.25
CA GLU A 70 -11.91 -2.75 13.68
C GLU A 70 -11.72 -1.31 14.18
N ARG A 71 -10.89 -0.51 13.50
CA ARG A 71 -10.59 0.89 13.83
C ARG A 71 -11.29 1.87 12.91
N GLU A 72 -12.15 1.39 12.01
CA GLU A 72 -12.81 2.20 10.98
C GLU A 72 -11.81 3.01 10.13
N LEU A 73 -10.59 2.49 9.93
CA LEU A 73 -9.54 3.14 9.15
C LEU A 73 -9.63 2.72 7.68
N THR A 74 -9.30 3.66 6.80
CA THR A 74 -9.08 3.36 5.39
C THR A 74 -7.71 2.70 5.21
N LEU A 75 -7.67 1.48 4.68
CA LEU A 75 -6.41 0.82 4.27
C LEU A 75 -6.31 0.85 2.74
N VAL A 76 -5.33 1.59 2.22
CA VAL A 76 -5.03 1.66 0.78
C VAL A 76 -3.89 0.69 0.49
N LEU A 77 -4.17 -0.37 -0.25
CA LEU A 77 -3.16 -1.36 -0.64
C LEU A 77 -2.53 -0.95 -1.97
N SER A 78 -1.23 -0.72 -1.96
CA SER A 78 -0.52 -0.25 -3.13
C SER A 78 0.16 -1.40 -3.87
N ALA A 79 -0.07 -1.49 -5.18
CA ALA A 79 0.61 -2.40 -6.08
C ALA A 79 1.65 -1.61 -6.89
N TYR A 80 2.92 -1.99 -6.80
CA TYR A 80 4.01 -1.26 -7.43
C TYR A 80 4.68 -2.15 -8.48
N SER A 81 4.66 -1.73 -9.75
CA SER A 81 5.51 -2.41 -10.74
C SER A 81 6.99 -2.13 -10.49
N SER A 82 7.31 -1.02 -9.80
CA SER A 82 8.66 -0.47 -9.62
C SER A 82 9.33 -0.04 -10.93
N TRP A 83 8.58 -0.05 -12.04
CA TRP A 83 9.06 0.45 -13.32
C TRP A 83 9.03 1.97 -13.30
N ARG A 84 10.17 2.60 -13.58
CA ARG A 84 10.27 4.03 -13.86
C ARG A 84 10.53 4.19 -15.34
N ASP A 85 9.60 4.79 -16.03
CA ASP A 85 9.68 5.03 -17.47
C ASP A 85 10.41 6.35 -17.81
N TYR A 86 11.06 6.97 -16.81
CA TYR A 86 11.84 8.19 -17.00
C TYR A 86 13.13 7.85 -17.73
N GLY A 87 13.09 7.89 -19.07
CA GLY A 87 14.18 8.16 -20.00
C GLY A 87 15.51 7.42 -19.78
N SER A 88 15.95 6.71 -20.83
CA SER A 88 17.28 6.10 -21.00
C SER A 88 18.36 6.57 -20.00
N GLY A 89 18.55 5.80 -18.92
CA GLY A 89 19.82 5.82 -18.17
C GLY A 89 19.83 6.38 -16.75
N ALA A 90 18.71 6.79 -16.14
CA ALA A 90 18.74 7.29 -14.76
C ALA A 90 17.85 6.49 -13.80
N GLY A 91 18.40 5.39 -13.27
CA GLY A 91 18.04 4.86 -11.95
C GLY A 91 16.67 4.18 -11.86
N SER A 92 16.58 2.98 -12.41
CA SER A 92 15.63 2.01 -11.86
C SER A 92 16.06 1.66 -10.43
N TYR A 93 15.09 1.46 -9.53
CA TYR A 93 15.36 0.85 -8.22
C TYR A 93 15.76 -0.64 -8.35
N ASP A 94 15.63 -1.19 -9.57
CA ASP A 94 16.04 -2.53 -9.98
C ASP A 94 16.27 -2.56 -11.52
N SER A 95 17.36 -1.95 -12.01
CA SER A 95 17.61 -1.78 -13.47
C SER A 95 17.82 -3.08 -14.22
N ASP A 96 18.04 -4.15 -13.47
CA ASP A 96 18.35 -5.47 -14.01
C ASP A 96 17.08 -6.28 -14.24
N LYS A 97 15.93 -5.81 -13.73
CA LYS A 97 14.63 -6.43 -13.91
C LYS A 97 14.03 -6.05 -15.27
N PRO A 98 13.70 -7.02 -16.15
CA PRO A 98 13.07 -6.73 -17.43
C PRO A 98 11.63 -6.21 -17.26
N THR A 99 11.14 -5.44 -18.23
CA THR A 99 9.80 -4.84 -18.21
C THR A 99 8.70 -5.86 -17.96
N GLU A 100 8.76 -7.02 -18.58
CA GLU A 100 7.80 -8.11 -18.40
C GLU A 100 7.74 -8.55 -16.93
N ALA A 101 8.90 -8.69 -16.28
CA ALA A 101 8.95 -9.07 -14.87
C ALA A 101 8.38 -7.97 -13.94
N HIS A 102 8.47 -6.69 -14.32
CA HIS A 102 7.80 -5.61 -13.59
C HIS A 102 6.27 -5.72 -13.70
N MET A 103 5.76 -6.09 -14.88
CA MET A 103 4.31 -6.27 -15.11
C MET A 103 3.78 -7.53 -14.44
N GLU A 104 4.53 -8.63 -14.48
CA GLU A 104 4.19 -9.87 -13.76
C GLU A 104 4.08 -9.63 -12.26
N GLN A 105 5.01 -8.86 -11.68
CA GLN A 105 4.94 -8.47 -10.27
C GLN A 105 3.69 -7.64 -9.95
N LEU A 106 3.38 -6.65 -10.80
CA LEU A 106 2.18 -5.83 -10.62
C LEU A 106 0.92 -6.69 -10.65
N LEU A 107 0.81 -7.59 -11.62
CA LEU A 107 -0.33 -8.50 -11.73
C LEU A 107 -0.42 -9.45 -10.53
N ALA A 108 0.71 -9.96 -10.05
CA ALA A 108 0.74 -10.79 -8.85
C ALA A 108 0.25 -10.01 -7.62
N ASP A 109 0.72 -8.79 -7.42
CA ASP A 109 0.28 -7.93 -6.31
C ASP A 109 -1.23 -7.62 -6.39
N LEU A 110 -1.73 -7.28 -7.58
CA LEU A 110 -3.16 -7.02 -7.80
C LEU A 110 -4.02 -8.24 -7.50
N ARG A 111 -3.58 -9.45 -7.87
CA ARG A 111 -4.26 -10.70 -7.52
C ARG A 111 -4.29 -10.91 -6.01
N THR A 112 -3.15 -10.73 -5.33
CA THR A 112 -3.10 -10.84 -3.86
C THR A 112 -4.03 -9.84 -3.18
N ILE A 113 -4.09 -8.58 -3.66
CA ILE A 113 -5.02 -7.59 -3.12
C ILE A 113 -6.48 -8.02 -3.33
N ALA A 114 -6.82 -8.54 -4.51
CA ALA A 114 -8.16 -9.04 -4.81
C ALA A 114 -8.54 -10.22 -3.90
N ASP A 115 -7.62 -11.17 -3.68
CA ASP A 115 -7.83 -12.32 -2.81
C ASP A 115 -8.02 -11.90 -1.35
N LEU A 116 -7.21 -10.96 -0.86
CA LEU A 116 -7.36 -10.38 0.48
C LEU A 116 -8.71 -9.68 0.65
N HIS A 117 -9.17 -8.95 -0.37
CA HIS A 117 -10.46 -8.28 -0.34
C HIS A 117 -11.62 -9.29 -0.29
N HIS A 118 -11.61 -10.29 -1.16
CA HIS A 118 -12.64 -11.34 -1.17
C HIS A 118 -12.66 -12.19 0.11
N GLY A 119 -11.49 -12.50 0.66
CA GLY A 119 -11.35 -13.37 1.82
C GLY A 119 -11.73 -12.72 3.15
N THR A 120 -11.83 -11.39 3.22
CA THR A 120 -12.02 -10.69 4.51
C THR A 120 -13.45 -10.26 4.79
N ALA A 121 -14.38 -10.24 3.82
CA ALA A 121 -15.78 -9.80 3.99
C ALA A 121 -15.99 -8.43 4.68
N LEU A 122 -14.91 -7.69 4.93
CA LEU A 122 -14.86 -6.40 5.62
C LEU A 122 -14.62 -5.31 4.55
N SER A 123 -15.38 -4.22 4.63
CA SER A 123 -15.23 -3.04 3.78
C SER A 123 -15.53 -1.79 4.62
N PRO A 124 -14.85 -0.65 4.37
CA PRO A 124 -14.91 -0.01 3.06
C PRO A 124 -13.57 0.00 2.31
N LEU A 125 -13.66 -0.41 1.04
CA LEU A 125 -12.74 -0.19 -0.08
C LEU A 125 -11.24 -0.20 0.29
N ALA A 126 -10.58 -1.33 0.05
CA ALA A 126 -9.15 -1.29 -0.23
C ALA A 126 -8.98 -0.51 -1.54
N ALA A 127 -8.75 0.79 -1.47
CA ALA A 127 -8.37 1.55 -2.64
C ALA A 127 -7.02 0.98 -3.10
N VAL A 128 -6.96 0.58 -4.37
CA VAL A 128 -5.71 0.10 -4.98
C VAL A 128 -4.96 1.32 -5.49
N ASN A 129 -3.76 1.56 -4.98
CA ASN A 129 -2.85 2.52 -5.57
C ASN A 129 -1.85 1.78 -6.47
N ALA A 130 -2.09 1.79 -7.78
CA ALA A 130 -1.22 1.15 -8.74
C ALA A 130 -0.19 2.17 -9.28
N HIS A 131 1.09 1.94 -8.98
CA HIS A 131 2.18 2.73 -9.53
C HIS A 131 2.86 1.93 -10.64
N THR A 132 2.57 2.31 -11.86
CA THR A 132 3.35 1.96 -13.06
C THR A 132 4.02 3.24 -13.53
N GLY A 133 5.25 3.19 -14.05
CA GLY A 133 5.99 4.38 -14.50
C GLY A 133 5.14 5.35 -15.34
N SER A 134 5.55 6.61 -15.40
CA SER A 134 4.81 7.63 -16.16
C SER A 134 4.98 7.42 -17.67
N ASP A 135 3.94 6.88 -18.30
CA ASP A 135 3.51 7.17 -19.67
C ASP A 135 4.50 7.06 -20.85
N SER A 136 5.53 6.21 -20.84
CA SER A 136 6.11 5.74 -22.12
C SER A 136 5.43 4.45 -22.57
N TRP A 137 4.12 4.56 -22.81
CA TRP A 137 3.46 3.66 -23.73
C TRP A 137 4.08 3.94 -25.09
N GLY A 138 5.04 3.11 -25.51
CA GLY A 138 5.61 3.23 -26.84
C GLY A 138 4.47 3.25 -27.86
N ASP A 139 4.49 4.21 -28.78
CA ASP A 139 3.62 4.15 -29.96
C ASP A 139 3.83 2.77 -30.57
N ALA A 140 2.75 1.99 -30.67
CA ALA A 140 2.78 0.60 -31.10
C ALA A 140 3.70 0.42 -32.32
N GLN A 141 4.70 -0.47 -32.20
CA GLN A 141 5.48 -0.98 -33.34
C GLN A 141 4.73 -2.07 -34.06
#